data_AF-A0A7V0UEX3-F1
#
_entry.id   AF-A0A7V0UEX3-F1
#
_cell.length_a   1.000
_cell.length_b   1.000
_cell.length_c   1.000
_cell.angle_alpha   90.00
_cell.angle_beta   90.00
_cell.angle_gamma   90.00
#
_symmetry.space_group_name_H-M   'P 1'
#
loop_
_entity.id
_entity.type
_entity.pdbx_description
1 polymer ?
#
loop_
_entity_poly.entity_id
_entity_poly.type
_entity_poly.pdbx_seq_one_letter_code
_entity_poly.pdbx_strand_id
1 'polypeptide(L)'
;MRQVRRQRGVALVEMAIILPLLVLLLAGVVSFGILIREHQILQNAAREGARLSSLRPMPAVDVQNRVVAYLAQENITISASDVTVNQDYLIPMGGSPPQSARGSMVTVSYSRPMLIGGSLFPWTPTLTGVAVFRNLY
;
A
#
# COMPACT_ATOMS: atom_id res chain seq x y z
N MET A 1 26.55 -8.90 -54.32
CA MET A 1 26.49 -8.13 -53.05
C MET A 1 25.05 -7.69 -52.69
N ARG A 2 24.11 -8.63 -52.45
CA ARG A 2 22.67 -8.32 -52.20
C ARG A 2 22.17 -8.68 -50.77
N GLN A 3 23.05 -9.08 -49.86
CA GLN A 3 22.65 -9.60 -48.53
C GLN A 3 22.51 -8.53 -47.44
N VAL A 4 23.25 -7.41 -47.50
CA VAL A 4 23.31 -6.43 -46.39
C VAL A 4 21.98 -5.71 -46.14
N ARG A 5 21.16 -5.46 -47.18
CA ARG A 5 19.83 -4.84 -47.02
C ARG A 5 18.79 -5.79 -46.42
N ARG A 6 18.92 -7.11 -46.64
CA ARG A 6 17.94 -8.11 -46.18
C ARG A 6 18.06 -8.38 -44.67
N GLN A 7 19.27 -8.35 -44.12
CA GLN A 7 19.54 -8.56 -42.70
C GLN A 7 18.98 -7.43 -41.81
N ARG A 8 19.00 -6.17 -42.27
CA ARG A 8 18.45 -5.03 -41.52
C ARG A 8 16.93 -5.10 -41.32
N GLY A 9 16.19 -5.62 -42.30
CA GLY A 9 14.74 -5.79 -42.20
C GLY A 9 14.33 -6.91 -41.25
N VAL A 10 15.11 -7.99 -41.18
CA VAL A 10 14.85 -9.11 -40.27
C VAL A 10 15.06 -8.71 -38.81
N ALA A 11 16.13 -7.97 -38.50
CA ALA A 11 16.39 -7.48 -37.14
C ALA A 11 15.27 -6.57 -36.59
N LEU A 12 14.64 -5.75 -37.46
CA LEU A 12 13.47 -4.94 -37.08
C LEU A 12 12.26 -5.81 -36.72
N VAL A 13 12.03 -6.90 -37.45
CA VAL A 13 10.91 -7.82 -37.20
C VAL A 13 11.15 -8.64 -35.92
N GLU A 14 12.38 -9.10 -35.68
CA GLU A 14 12.74 -9.79 -34.44
C GLU A 14 12.51 -8.91 -33.21
N MET A 15 12.93 -7.65 -33.27
CA MET A 15 12.67 -6.70 -32.18
C MET A 15 11.18 -6.39 -32.02
N ALA A 16 10.40 -6.32 -33.10
CA ALA A 16 8.95 -6.10 -32.99
C ALA A 16 8.23 -7.21 -32.21
N ILE A 17 8.77 -8.43 -32.20
CA ILE A 17 8.23 -9.57 -31.44
C ILE A 17 8.73 -9.57 -29.98
N ILE A 18 9.98 -9.20 -29.74
CA ILE A 18 10.58 -9.20 -28.39
C ILE A 18 10.13 -7.99 -27.56
N LEU A 19 10.00 -6.82 -28.20
CA LEU A 19 9.63 -5.56 -27.55
C LEU A 19 8.34 -5.66 -26.71
N PRO A 20 7.21 -6.24 -27.17
CA PRO A 20 6.01 -6.35 -26.33
C PRO A 20 6.25 -7.19 -25.07
N LEU A 21 7.05 -8.26 -25.14
CA LEU A 21 7.41 -9.06 -23.97
C LEU A 21 8.27 -8.25 -22.98
N LEU A 22 9.23 -7.47 -23.50
CA LEU A 22 10.11 -6.63 -22.70
C LEU A 22 9.34 -5.49 -22.02
N VAL A 23 8.40 -4.85 -22.73
CA VAL A 23 7.52 -3.82 -22.17
C VAL A 23 6.63 -4.41 -21.07
N LEU A 24 6.08 -5.60 -21.27
CA LEU A 24 5.26 -6.27 -20.25
C LEU A 24 6.08 -6.56 -18.98
N LEU A 25 7.31 -7.04 -19.14
CA LEU A 25 8.22 -7.31 -18.01
C LEU A 25 8.56 -6.01 -17.26
N LEU A 26 8.95 -4.95 -17.97
CA LEU A 26 9.25 -3.65 -17.36
C LEU A 26 8.04 -3.06 -16.63
N ALA A 27 6.87 -3.09 -17.25
CA ALA A 27 5.64 -2.60 -16.64
C ALA A 27 5.24 -3.43 -15.41
N GLY A 28 5.53 -4.73 -15.40
CA GLY A 28 5.43 -5.58 -14.22
C GLY A 28 6.33 -5.07 -13.08
N VAL A 29 7.63 -4.90 -13.34
CA VAL A 29 8.60 -4.41 -12.34
C VAL A 29 8.20 -3.04 -11.78
N VAL A 30 7.78 -2.10 -12.64
CA VAL A 30 7.32 -0.78 -12.20
C VAL A 30 6.05 -0.90 -11.35
N SER A 31 5.10 -1.75 -11.73
CA SER A 31 3.88 -1.99 -10.94
C SER A 31 4.20 -2.49 -9.54
N PHE A 32 5.12 -3.46 -9.41
CA PHE A 32 5.57 -3.97 -8.11
C PHE A 32 6.27 -2.89 -7.28
N GLY A 33 7.12 -2.06 -7.90
CA GLY A 33 7.78 -0.95 -7.21
C GLY A 33 6.78 0.04 -6.59
N ILE A 34 5.70 0.34 -7.32
CA ILE A 34 4.62 1.20 -6.83
C ILE A 34 3.88 0.57 -5.66
N LEU A 35 3.53 -0.72 -5.73
CA LEU A 35 2.85 -1.43 -4.63
C LEU A 35 3.67 -1.41 -3.34
N ILE A 36 4.98 -1.61 -3.44
CA ILE A 36 5.89 -1.58 -2.29
C ILE A 36 5.93 -0.17 -1.69
N ARG A 37 6.05 0.88 -2.52
CA ARG A 37 6.00 2.27 -2.07
C ARG A 37 4.70 2.55 -1.29
N GLU A 38 3.56 2.18 -1.87
CA GLU A 38 2.27 2.44 -1.24
C GLU A 38 2.06 1.65 0.04
N HIS A 39 2.50 0.38 0.07
CA HIS A 39 2.45 -0.40 1.30
C HIS A 39 3.21 0.30 2.42
N GLN A 40 4.40 0.83 2.15
CA GLN A 40 5.18 1.60 3.13
C GLN A 40 4.45 2.87 3.58
N ILE A 41 3.82 3.59 2.66
CA ILE A 41 3.04 4.80 2.97
C ILE A 41 1.84 4.47 3.87
N LEU A 42 1.10 3.39 3.57
CA LEU A 42 -0.03 2.94 4.37
C LEU A 42 0.41 2.53 5.78
N GLN A 43 1.56 1.86 5.91
CA GLN A 43 2.14 1.53 7.22
C GLN A 43 2.50 2.79 8.00
N ASN A 44 3.12 3.78 7.36
CA ASN A 44 3.46 5.04 8.00
C ASN A 44 2.22 5.82 8.45
N ALA A 45 1.18 5.86 7.60
CA ALA A 45 -0.09 6.49 7.93
C ALA A 45 -0.79 5.81 9.12
N ALA A 46 -0.84 4.47 9.13
CA ALA A 46 -1.38 3.70 10.25
C ALA A 46 -0.61 3.99 11.55
N ARG A 47 0.73 4.05 11.49
CA ARG A 47 1.57 4.36 12.64
C ARG A 47 1.32 5.77 13.19
N GLU A 48 1.18 6.76 12.32
CA GLU A 48 0.88 8.13 12.75
C GLU A 48 -0.51 8.23 13.40
N GLY A 49 -1.52 7.56 12.82
CA GLY A 49 -2.85 7.48 13.43
C GLY A 49 -2.84 6.80 14.80
N ALA A 50 -2.19 5.64 14.90
CA ALA A 50 -2.10 4.88 16.15
C ALA A 50 -1.32 5.64 17.23
N ARG A 51 -0.22 6.32 16.87
CA ARG A 51 0.55 7.18 17.78
C ARG A 51 -0.28 8.33 18.31
N LEU A 52 -1.02 9.02 17.45
CA LEU A 52 -1.85 10.12 17.92
C LEU A 52 -2.93 9.59 18.87
N SER A 53 -3.59 8.50 18.51
CA SER A 53 -4.64 7.86 19.33
C SER A 53 -4.12 7.37 20.68
N SER A 54 -2.86 6.98 20.76
CA SER A 54 -2.28 6.51 22.01
C SER A 54 -1.89 7.63 22.98
N LEU A 55 -1.67 8.85 22.50
CA LEU A 55 -1.18 9.97 23.32
C LEU A 55 -2.26 10.63 24.17
N ARG A 56 -3.51 10.69 23.67
CA ARG A 56 -4.63 11.31 24.37
C ARG A 56 -5.96 10.72 23.91
N PRO A 57 -7.00 10.74 24.76
CA PRO A 57 -8.36 10.40 24.34
C PRO A 57 -8.79 11.37 23.24
N MET A 58 -9.17 10.83 22.08
CA MET A 58 -9.81 11.61 21.02
C MET A 58 -10.78 10.76 20.22
N PRO A 59 -11.80 11.37 19.61
CA PRO A 59 -12.74 10.67 18.75
C PRO A 59 -12.03 9.90 17.62
N ALA A 60 -12.47 8.67 17.35
CA ALA A 60 -11.94 7.86 16.26
C ALA A 60 -12.02 8.56 14.89
N VAL A 61 -13.04 9.39 14.67
CA VAL A 61 -13.20 10.19 13.44
C VAL A 61 -12.05 11.16 13.21
N ASP A 62 -11.49 11.76 14.26
CA ASP A 62 -10.36 12.69 14.14
C ASP A 62 -9.09 11.95 13.75
N VAL A 63 -8.91 10.72 14.27
CA VAL A 63 -7.82 9.81 13.88
C VAL A 63 -7.95 9.43 12.42
N GLN A 64 -9.14 9.04 11.98
CA GLN A 64 -9.42 8.70 10.58
C GLN A 64 -9.12 9.88 9.66
N ASN A 65 -9.63 11.06 9.97
CA ASN A 65 -9.40 12.27 9.18
C ASN A 65 -7.92 12.60 9.05
N ARG A 66 -7.15 12.41 10.12
CA ARG A 66 -5.70 12.64 10.11
C ARG A 66 -4.96 11.62 9.24
N VAL A 67 -5.35 10.35 9.28
CA VAL A 67 -4.80 9.28 8.42
C VAL A 67 -5.13 9.56 6.95
N VAL A 68 -6.38 9.93 6.65
CA VAL A 68 -6.82 10.31 5.30
C VAL A 68 -6.03 11.51 4.80
N ALA A 69 -5.85 12.55 5.62
CA ALA A 69 -5.06 13.73 5.27
C ALA A 69 -3.58 13.39 5.02
N TYR A 70 -3.00 12.47 5.79
CA TYR A 70 -1.64 11.98 5.57
C TYR A 70 -1.51 11.29 4.20
N LEU A 71 -2.46 10.42 3.86
CA LEU A 71 -2.44 9.68 2.58
C LEU A 71 -2.69 10.60 1.38
N ALA A 72 -3.53 11.62 1.53
CA ALA A 72 -3.78 12.62 0.50
C ALA A 72 -2.49 13.38 0.10
N GLN A 73 -1.60 13.66 1.07
CA GLN A 73 -0.29 14.28 0.79
C GLN A 73 0.63 13.39 -0.05
N GLU A 74 0.42 12.08 0.00
CA GLU A 74 1.20 11.06 -0.72
C GLU A 74 0.57 10.65 -2.07
N ASN A 75 -0.47 11.38 -2.51
CA ASN A 75 -1.30 11.09 -3.68
C ASN A 75 -2.09 9.77 -3.59
N ILE A 76 -2.48 9.36 -2.38
CA ILE A 76 -3.35 8.20 -2.15
C ILE A 76 -4.68 8.70 -1.59
N THR A 77 -5.76 8.54 -2.38
CA THR A 77 -7.11 8.96 -1.97
C THR A 77 -7.89 7.74 -1.48
N ILE A 78 -8.33 7.80 -0.23
CA ILE A 78 -9.18 6.78 0.40
C ILE A 78 -10.36 7.43 1.12
N SER A 79 -11.40 6.64 1.38
CA SER A 79 -12.51 7.09 2.21
C SER A 79 -12.18 6.88 3.70
N ALA A 80 -12.78 7.66 4.59
CA ALA A 80 -12.64 7.45 6.03
C ALA A 80 -13.14 6.06 6.48
N SER A 81 -14.07 5.45 5.73
CA SER A 81 -14.54 4.08 5.93
C SER A 81 -13.46 3.02 5.73
N ASP A 82 -12.41 3.33 4.96
CA ASP A 82 -11.30 2.41 4.69
C ASP A 82 -10.27 2.41 5.84
N VAL A 83 -10.50 3.26 6.85
CA VAL A 83 -9.66 3.39 8.06
C VAL A 83 -10.44 2.89 9.27
N THR A 84 -10.03 1.75 9.82
CA THR A 84 -10.57 1.22 11.07
C THR A 84 -9.68 1.63 12.25
N VAL A 85 -10.27 2.22 13.28
CA VAL A 85 -9.58 2.64 14.50
C VAL A 85 -10.20 1.90 15.68
N ASN A 86 -9.39 1.10 16.38
CA ASN A 86 -9.77 0.40 17.60
C ASN A 86 -8.91 0.90 18.76
N GLN A 87 -9.49 1.74 19.62
CA GLN A 87 -8.79 2.40 20.74
C GLN A 87 -8.79 1.58 22.04
N ASP A 88 -9.51 0.47 22.06
CA ASP A 88 -9.65 -0.45 23.20
C ASP A 88 -8.91 -1.78 22.96
N TYR A 89 -7.93 -1.78 22.05
CA TYR A 89 -7.16 -2.98 21.73
C TYR A 89 -6.35 -3.45 22.95
N LEU A 90 -6.54 -4.70 23.36
CA LEU A 90 -5.84 -5.27 24.51
C LEU A 90 -4.50 -5.87 24.09
N ILE A 91 -3.41 -5.35 24.66
CA ILE A 91 -2.06 -5.85 24.46
C ILE A 91 -1.72 -6.75 25.66
N PRO A 92 -1.59 -8.08 25.48
CA PRO A 92 -1.22 -8.97 26.57
C PRO A 92 0.21 -8.67 27.02
N MET A 93 0.36 -8.36 28.30
CA MET A 93 1.64 -8.18 28.97
C MET A 93 1.77 -9.35 29.94
N GLY A 94 2.65 -10.30 29.63
CA GLY A 94 2.80 -11.52 30.44
C GLY A 94 2.95 -11.22 31.94
N GLY A 95 2.55 -12.16 32.79
CA GLY A 95 2.58 -12.00 34.24
C GLY A 95 1.57 -12.92 34.94
N SER A 96 1.66 -12.98 36.26
CA SER A 96 0.75 -13.72 37.15
C SER A 96 0.28 -12.80 38.28
N PRO A 97 -0.97 -12.28 38.25
CA PRO A 97 -2.02 -12.51 37.26
C PRO A 97 -1.72 -11.87 35.88
N PRO A 98 -2.39 -12.32 34.80
CA PRO A 98 -2.19 -11.77 33.45
C PRO A 98 -2.51 -10.28 33.41
N GLN A 99 -1.59 -9.49 32.87
CA GLN A 99 -1.78 -8.06 32.72
C GLN A 99 -2.09 -7.75 31.25
N SER A 100 -2.91 -6.73 31.01
CA SER A 100 -3.17 -6.23 29.67
C SER A 100 -3.04 -4.71 29.66
N ALA A 101 -2.34 -4.18 28.68
CA ALA A 101 -2.35 -2.74 28.43
C ALA A 101 -3.43 -2.42 27.40
N ARG A 102 -4.05 -1.25 27.57
CA ARG A 102 -4.87 -0.66 26.50
C ARG A 102 -3.96 -0.12 25.41
N GLY A 103 -4.35 -0.32 24.17
CA GLY A 103 -3.67 0.15 22.99
C GLY A 103 -4.64 0.64 21.93
N SER A 104 -4.11 1.46 21.03
CA SER A 104 -4.79 1.95 19.86
C SER A 104 -4.24 1.22 18.63
N MET A 105 -5.11 0.45 17.98
CA MET A 105 -4.86 -0.23 16.72
C MET A 105 -5.51 0.55 15.58
N VAL A 106 -4.74 0.88 14.55
CA VAL A 106 -5.23 1.53 13.32
C VAL A 106 -4.94 0.62 12.14
N THR A 107 -5.97 0.38 11.33
CA THR A 107 -5.91 -0.41 10.10
C THR A 107 -6.37 0.44 8.94
N VAL A 108 -5.57 0.45 7.87
CA VAL A 108 -5.84 1.21 6.65
C VAL A 108 -5.87 0.22 5.49
N SER A 109 -6.95 0.22 4.72
CA SER A 109 -7.10 -0.60 3.53
C SER A 109 -7.13 0.26 2.27
N TYR A 110 -6.44 -0.19 1.22
CA TYR A 110 -6.39 0.53 -0.06
C TYR A 110 -6.27 -0.44 -1.23
N SER A 111 -7.15 -0.34 -2.20
CA SER A 111 -7.14 -1.19 -3.40
C SER A 111 -6.58 -0.42 -4.59
N ARG A 112 -5.54 -0.96 -5.23
CA ARG A 112 -4.89 -0.32 -6.38
C ARG A 112 -4.94 -1.19 -7.63
N PRO A 113 -5.41 -0.68 -8.78
CA PRO A 113 -5.22 -1.36 -10.05
C PRO A 113 -3.77 -1.30 -10.54
N MET A 114 -3.30 -2.37 -11.17
CA MET A 114 -1.98 -2.43 -11.80
C MET A 114 -1.87 -1.46 -12.99
N LEU A 115 -0.64 -1.11 -13.39
CA LEU A 115 -0.42 -0.32 -14.61
C LEU A 115 -0.89 -1.05 -15.88
N ILE A 116 -0.77 -2.38 -15.90
CA ILE A 116 -1.29 -3.25 -16.98
C ILE A 116 -2.72 -3.74 -16.61
N GLY A 117 -3.32 -3.20 -15.55
CA GLY A 117 -4.62 -3.60 -15.04
C GLY A 117 -5.75 -3.14 -15.95
N GLY A 118 -6.55 -4.10 -16.41
CA GLY A 118 -7.65 -3.90 -17.37
C GLY A 118 -8.27 -5.23 -17.78
N SER A 119 -8.94 -5.29 -18.94
CA SER A 119 -9.56 -6.54 -19.44
C SER A 119 -8.55 -7.69 -19.63
N LEU A 120 -7.27 -7.38 -19.84
CA LEU A 120 -6.20 -8.36 -20.03
C LEU A 120 -5.61 -8.90 -18.72
N PHE A 121 -5.71 -8.14 -17.61
CA PHE A 121 -5.21 -8.57 -16.30
C PHE A 121 -6.03 -7.90 -15.18
N PRO A 122 -7.18 -8.49 -14.80
CA PRO A 122 -8.17 -7.87 -13.90
C PRO A 122 -7.78 -7.95 -12.41
N TRP A 123 -6.49 -8.05 -12.11
CA TRP A 123 -6.02 -8.19 -10.74
C TRP A 123 -5.85 -6.83 -10.06
N THR A 124 -6.54 -6.64 -8.94
CA THR A 124 -6.49 -5.43 -8.10
C THR A 124 -6.17 -5.82 -6.66
N PRO A 125 -4.88 -5.88 -6.26
CA PRO A 125 -4.56 -6.22 -4.88
C PRO A 125 -5.04 -5.14 -3.92
N THR A 126 -5.51 -5.58 -2.76
CA THR A 126 -5.77 -4.74 -1.60
C THR A 126 -4.53 -4.72 -0.72
N LEU A 127 -3.97 -3.54 -0.53
CA LEU A 127 -2.88 -3.27 0.39
C LEU A 127 -3.45 -2.89 1.75
N THR A 128 -2.86 -3.44 2.81
CA THR A 128 -3.28 -3.14 4.19
C THR A 128 -2.09 -2.68 5.02
N GLY A 129 -2.23 -1.52 5.66
CA GLY A 129 -1.31 -1.00 6.68
C GLY A 129 -1.90 -1.18 8.07
N VAL A 130 -1.13 -1.67 9.04
CA VAL A 130 -1.61 -1.91 10.41
C VAL A 130 -0.56 -1.47 11.41
N ALA A 131 -0.97 -0.68 12.39
CA ALA A 131 -0.11 -0.28 13.49
C ALA A 131 -0.85 -0.34 14.83
N VAL A 132 -0.12 -0.68 15.89
CA VAL A 132 -0.63 -0.74 17.26
C VAL A 132 0.32 0.02 18.18
N PHE A 133 -0.23 0.92 19.00
CA PHE A 133 0.51 1.66 20.02
C PHE A 133 -0.15 1.48 21.39
N ARG A 134 0.65 1.43 22.46
CA ARG A 134 0.13 1.40 23.83
C ARG A 134 -0.38 2.79 24.22
N ASN A 135 -1.60 2.85 24.77
CA ASN A 135 -2.19 4.09 25.26
C ASN A 135 -1.46 4.58 26.52
N LEU A 136 -1.29 5.90 26.62
CA LEU A 136 -0.55 6.58 27.69
C LEU A 136 -1.47 7.37 28.65
N TYR A 137 -2.78 7.20 28.53
CA TYR A 137 -3.80 7.86 29.35
C TYR A 137 -4.64 6.84 30.11
#